data_AF-A0A951D020-F1
#
_entry.id   AF-A0A951D020-F1
#
_cell.length_a   1.000
_cell.length_b   1.000
_cell.length_c   1.000
_cell.angle_alpha   90.00
_cell.angle_beta   90.00
_cell.angle_gamma   90.00
#
_symmetry.space_group_name_H-M   'P 1'
#
loop_
_entity.id
_entity.type
_entity.pdbx_description
1 polymer ?
#
loop_
_entity_poly.entity_id
_entity_poly.type
_entity_poly.pdbx_seq_one_letter_code
_entity_poly.pdbx_strand_id
1 'polypeptide(L)'
;MSDPNETHENSNRLDDVTGFGESLLVCRECGSRLMYPATCSAHGASHWCVELHCPECGGIRVRVFGATMLDALDRELDRAEAALEADLVRLIEANMADYVTRFVAALNAGAIQPTDFAG
;
A
#
# COMPACT_ATOMS: atom_id res chain seq x y z
N MET A 1 -11.27 35.23 49.90
CA MET A 1 -10.07 34.99 49.07
C MET A 1 -9.87 33.49 48.96
N SER A 2 -10.36 32.91 47.86
CA SER A 2 -10.05 31.55 47.41
C SER A 2 -10.19 31.57 45.89
N ASP A 3 -9.12 31.20 45.20
CA ASP A 3 -8.95 31.32 43.75
C ASP A 3 -9.82 30.32 42.96
N PRO A 4 -10.32 30.71 41.78
CA PRO A 4 -10.85 29.79 40.77
C PRO A 4 -9.76 29.48 39.74
N ASN A 5 -9.39 28.21 39.55
CA ASN A 5 -8.74 27.80 38.31
C ASN A 5 -8.95 26.32 38.03
N GLU A 6 -10.06 26.00 37.38
CA GLU A 6 -10.14 24.85 36.49
C GLU A 6 -9.34 25.20 35.23
N THR A 7 -8.28 24.44 34.93
CA THR A 7 -7.79 24.28 33.56
C THR A 7 -7.53 22.80 33.32
N HIS A 8 -8.45 22.21 32.57
CA HIS A 8 -8.26 21.01 31.75
C HIS A 8 -7.12 21.23 30.74
N GLU A 9 -6.74 20.14 30.06
CA GLU A 9 -5.86 20.03 28.87
C GLU A 9 -4.39 19.76 29.23
N ASN A 10 -3.72 18.70 28.76
CA ASN A 10 -3.75 18.20 27.39
C ASN A 10 -3.17 16.77 27.34
N SER A 11 -4.01 15.77 27.07
CA SER A 11 -3.61 14.38 26.85
C SER A 11 -4.18 13.92 25.51
N ASN A 12 -3.62 14.42 24.39
CA ASN A 12 -3.98 13.92 23.06
C ASN A 12 -3.00 14.34 21.94
N ARG A 13 -1.74 13.86 21.97
CA ARG A 13 -0.76 14.12 20.87
C ARG A 13 -0.16 12.87 20.23
N LEU A 14 -0.53 11.68 20.69
CA LEU A 14 0.06 10.42 20.23
C LEU A 14 -0.89 9.56 19.38
N ASP A 15 -2.20 9.83 19.40
CA ASP A 15 -3.21 9.04 18.67
C ASP A 15 -3.45 9.55 17.22
N ASP A 16 -2.90 10.71 16.86
CA ASP A 16 -3.14 11.37 15.56
C ASP A 16 -2.14 10.96 14.46
N VAL A 17 -1.05 10.25 14.79
CA VAL A 17 0.02 9.94 13.82
C VAL A 17 -0.20 8.61 13.11
N THR A 18 -0.83 7.63 13.77
CA THR A 18 -1.05 6.27 13.24
C THR A 18 -2.27 6.16 12.34
N GLY A 19 -3.34 6.91 12.60
CA GLY A 19 -4.55 6.89 11.75
C GLY A 19 -4.42 7.70 10.44
N PHE A 20 -3.43 8.59 10.35
CA PHE A 20 -3.27 9.45 9.19
C PHE A 20 -2.66 8.73 7.99
N GLY A 21 -1.69 7.83 8.20
CA GLY A 21 -0.99 7.09 7.14
C GLY A 21 -1.91 6.30 6.21
N GLU A 22 -2.80 5.49 6.80
CA GLU A 22 -3.75 4.66 6.04
C GLU A 22 -4.74 5.50 5.22
N SER A 23 -5.08 6.71 5.67
CA SER A 23 -5.96 7.63 4.93
C SER A 23 -5.25 8.36 3.78
N LEU A 24 -3.92 8.45 3.81
CA LEU A 24 -3.14 9.18 2.81
C LEU A 24 -3.09 8.48 1.47
N LEU A 25 -3.22 7.16 1.43
CA LEU A 25 -3.18 6.38 0.19
C LEU A 25 -4.56 6.13 -0.43
N VAL A 26 -5.63 6.66 0.17
CA VAL A 26 -7.00 6.53 -0.36
C VAL A 26 -7.25 7.58 -1.45
N CYS A 27 -7.61 7.14 -2.64
CA CYS A 27 -8.11 7.98 -3.72
C CYS A 27 -9.50 8.51 -3.35
N ARG A 28 -9.70 9.83 -3.46
CA ARG A 28 -11.00 10.44 -3.15
C ARG A 28 -12.04 10.27 -4.24
N GLU A 29 -11.61 9.88 -5.44
CA GLU A 29 -12.49 9.71 -6.60
C GLU A 29 -13.04 8.29 -6.68
N CYS A 30 -12.17 7.27 -6.62
CA CYS A 30 -12.56 5.87 -6.78
C CYS A 30 -12.46 5.05 -5.48
N GLY A 31 -11.92 5.62 -4.39
CA GLY A 31 -11.74 4.91 -3.12
C GLY A 31 -10.59 3.91 -3.08
N SER A 32 -9.84 3.74 -4.17
CA SER A 32 -8.68 2.86 -4.24
C SER A 32 -7.62 3.23 -3.19
N ARG A 33 -6.98 2.23 -2.58
CA ARG A 33 -5.89 2.41 -1.61
C ARG A 33 -4.49 2.37 -2.24
N LEU A 34 -4.43 2.39 -3.57
CA LEU A 34 -3.22 2.16 -4.35
C LEU A 34 -2.55 3.46 -4.81
N MET A 35 -2.81 4.59 -4.14
CA MET A 35 -2.15 5.83 -4.51
C MET A 35 -0.64 5.71 -4.29
N TYR A 36 0.18 6.21 -5.23
CA TYR A 36 1.63 6.17 -5.12
C TYR A 36 2.26 7.55 -5.38
N PRO A 37 3.44 7.87 -4.82
CA PRO A 37 4.15 9.11 -5.13
C PRO A 37 4.72 9.08 -6.54
N ALA A 38 4.30 10.03 -7.39
CA ALA A 38 4.85 10.22 -8.72
C ALA A 38 5.99 11.25 -8.72
N THR A 39 5.85 12.32 -7.94
CA THR A 39 6.88 13.34 -7.77
C THR A 39 7.05 13.74 -6.31
N CYS A 40 8.28 14.05 -5.91
CA CYS A 40 8.61 14.58 -4.59
C CYS A 40 9.65 15.69 -4.75
N SER A 41 9.36 16.86 -4.20
CA SER A 41 10.23 18.04 -4.30
C SER A 41 10.33 18.76 -2.96
N ALA A 42 11.50 19.33 -2.68
CA ALA A 42 11.68 20.11 -1.45
C ALA A 42 10.79 21.36 -1.48
N HIS A 43 10.13 21.63 -0.36
CA HIS A 43 9.28 22.79 -0.13
C HIS A 43 9.77 23.54 1.11
N GLY A 44 10.84 24.31 0.96
CA GLY A 44 11.53 24.95 2.09
C GLY A 44 12.51 24.01 2.79
N ALA A 45 12.85 24.30 4.06
CA ALA A 45 13.95 23.64 4.74
C ALA A 45 13.63 22.22 5.28
N SER A 46 12.36 21.94 5.57
CA SER A 46 11.94 20.72 6.28
C SER A 46 10.57 20.18 5.85
N HIS A 47 10.11 20.60 4.67
CA HIS A 47 8.88 20.11 4.08
C HIS A 47 9.10 19.68 2.64
N TRP A 48 8.25 18.77 2.16
CA TRP A 48 8.30 18.21 0.82
C TRP A 48 6.92 18.27 0.17
N CYS A 49 6.85 18.79 -1.04
CA CYS A 49 5.66 18.71 -1.88
C CYS A 49 5.68 17.39 -2.63
N VAL A 50 4.71 16.53 -2.34
CA VAL A 50 4.56 15.21 -2.94
C VAL A 50 3.27 15.17 -3.76
N GLU A 51 3.39 14.67 -4.98
CA GLU A 51 2.27 14.41 -5.88
C GLU A 51 1.96 12.92 -5.88
N LEU A 52 0.75 12.56 -5.47
CA LEU A 52 0.25 11.19 -5.42
C LEU A 52 -0.66 10.91 -6.60
N HIS A 53 -0.49 9.77 -7.25
CA HIS A 53 -1.26 9.32 -8.42
C HIS A 53 -2.06 8.07 -8.10
N CYS A 54 -3.28 7.99 -8.63
CA CYS A 54 -4.09 6.78 -8.60
C CYS A 54 -3.85 5.95 -9.87
N PRO A 55 -3.38 4.70 -9.76
CA PRO A 55 -3.20 3.84 -10.93
C PRO A 55 -4.53 3.38 -11.54
N GLU A 56 -5.61 3.40 -10.76
CA GLU A 56 -6.92 2.87 -11.19
C GLU A 56 -7.73 3.87 -12.01
N CYS A 57 -7.79 5.13 -11.57
CA CYS A 57 -8.61 6.16 -12.24
C CYS A 57 -7.80 7.34 -12.79
N GLY A 58 -6.48 7.39 -12.54
CA GLY A 58 -5.62 8.49 -12.95
C GLY A 58 -5.72 9.76 -12.09
N GLY A 59 -6.51 9.74 -11.00
CA GLY A 59 -6.66 10.88 -10.10
C GLY A 59 -5.33 11.32 -9.47
N ILE A 60 -5.12 12.63 -9.35
CA ILE A 60 -3.88 13.22 -8.83
C ILE A 60 -4.16 14.01 -7.56
N ARG A 61 -3.28 13.90 -6.55
CA ARG A 61 -3.37 14.65 -5.30
C ARG A 61 -2.01 15.17 -4.85
N VAL A 62 -1.90 16.49 -4.71
CA VAL A 62 -0.69 17.15 -4.20
C VAL A 62 -0.85 17.48 -2.71
N ARG A 63 0.18 17.19 -1.92
CA ARG A 63 0.25 17.44 -0.47
C ARG A 63 1.66 17.85 -0.06
N VAL A 64 1.74 18.71 0.95
CA VAL A 64 3.01 19.06 1.60
C VAL A 64 3.15 18.25 2.88
N PHE A 65 4.28 17.59 3.02
CA PHE A 65 4.63 16.71 4.14
C PHE A 65 5.80 17.30 4.91
N GLY A 66 5.73 17.32 6.25
CA GLY A 66 6.92 17.47 7.09
C GLY A 66 7.68 16.15 7.22
N ALA A 67 8.92 16.18 7.72
CA ALA A 67 9.81 15.01 7.78
C ALA A 67 9.14 13.76 8.39
N THR A 68 8.56 13.87 9.59
CA THR A 68 7.90 12.75 10.27
C THR A 68 6.74 12.15 9.47
N MET A 69 6.01 12.98 8.71
CA MET A 69 4.88 12.52 7.91
C MET A 69 5.35 11.88 6.60
N LEU A 70 6.49 12.33 6.06
CA LEU A 70 7.13 11.69 4.92
C LEU A 70 7.63 10.29 5.30
N ASP A 71 8.25 10.13 6.47
CA ASP A 71 8.67 8.82 7.01
C ASP A 71 7.47 7.90 7.29
N ALA A 72 6.32 8.47 7.66
CA ALA A 72 5.09 7.70 7.83
C ALA A 72 4.51 7.25 6.50
N LEU A 73 4.56 8.11 5.47
CA LEU A 73 4.14 7.78 4.11
C LEU A 73 5.00 6.66 3.53
N ASP A 74 6.32 6.75 3.66
CA ASP A 74 7.27 5.73 3.18
C ASP A 74 6.97 4.35 3.78
N ARG A 75 6.84 4.28 5.11
CA ARG A 75 6.46 3.05 5.82
C ARG A 75 5.08 2.51 5.44
N GLU A 76 4.17 3.34 4.95
CA GLU A 76 2.86 2.89 4.49
C GLU A 76 2.94 2.31 3.08
N LEU A 77 3.78 2.89 2.22
CA LEU A 77 4.02 2.37 0.86
C LEU A 77 4.65 0.98 0.91
N ASP A 78 5.66 0.78 1.77
CA ASP A 78 6.27 -0.54 1.97
C ASP A 78 5.23 -1.60 2.41
N ARG A 79 4.31 -1.22 3.30
CA ARG A 79 3.26 -2.11 3.78
C ARG A 79 2.24 -2.41 2.68
N ALA A 80 1.87 -1.41 1.89
CA ALA A 80 0.95 -1.59 0.77
C ALA A 80 1.55 -2.47 -0.33
N GLU A 81 2.84 -2.32 -0.63
CA GLU A 81 3.57 -3.16 -1.59
C GLU A 81 3.61 -4.61 -1.13
N ALA A 82 4.01 -4.86 0.12
CA ALA A 82 4.02 -6.22 0.68
C ALA A 82 2.63 -6.89 0.65
N ALA A 83 1.56 -6.12 0.86
CA ALA A 83 0.20 -6.61 0.76
C ALA A 83 -0.17 -6.99 -0.70
N LEU A 84 0.20 -6.16 -1.67
CA LEU A 84 -0.01 -6.45 -3.09
C LEU A 84 0.76 -7.70 -3.56
N GLU A 85 2.01 -7.87 -3.12
CA GLU A 85 2.80 -9.05 -3.44
C GLU A 85 2.17 -10.33 -2.87
N ALA A 86 1.73 -10.28 -1.61
CA ALA A 86 1.05 -11.41 -0.97
C ALA A 86 -0.27 -11.75 -1.67
N ASP A 87 -1.01 -10.73 -2.12
CA ASP A 87 -2.24 -10.92 -2.90
C ASP A 87 -1.97 -11.56 -4.26
N LEU A 88 -0.92 -11.11 -4.96
CA LEU A 88 -0.50 -11.66 -6.23
C LEU A 88 -0.13 -13.15 -6.11
N VAL A 89 0.68 -13.51 -5.11
CA VAL A 89 1.06 -14.91 -4.85
C VAL A 89 -0.18 -15.77 -4.63
N ARG A 90 -1.14 -15.30 -3.82
CA ARG A 90 -2.38 -16.03 -3.54
C ARG A 90 -3.24 -16.23 -4.79
N LEU A 91 -3.31 -15.23 -5.67
CA LEU A 91 -4.03 -15.35 -6.94
C LEU A 91 -3.36 -16.34 -7.88
N ILE A 92 -2.02 -16.35 -7.93
CA ILE A 92 -1.26 -17.34 -8.71
C ILE A 92 -1.57 -18.74 -8.18
N GLU A 93 -1.45 -18.97 -6.87
CA GLU A 93 -1.74 -20.27 -6.27
C GLU A 93 -3.18 -20.74 -6.54
N ALA A 94 -4.16 -19.84 -6.41
CA ALA A 94 -5.57 -20.15 -6.68
C ALA A 94 -5.82 -20.49 -8.15
N ASN A 95 -5.16 -19.81 -9.08
CA ASN A 95 -5.29 -20.06 -10.52
C ASN A 95 -4.58 -21.36 -10.95
N MET A 96 -3.47 -21.71 -10.28
CA MET A 96 -2.64 -22.86 -10.68
C MET A 96 -3.20 -24.23 -10.27
N ALA A 97 -4.22 -24.31 -9.41
CA ALA A 97 -4.80 -25.58 -8.95
C ALA A 97 -5.34 -26.46 -10.08
N ASP A 98 -6.04 -25.85 -11.04
CA ASP A 98 -6.61 -26.55 -12.19
C ASP A 98 -5.52 -27.02 -13.17
N TYR A 99 -4.48 -26.21 -13.36
CA TYR A 99 -3.34 -26.55 -14.20
C TYR A 99 -2.58 -27.75 -13.65
N VAL A 100 -2.28 -27.75 -12.35
CA VAL A 100 -1.60 -28.88 -11.68
C VAL A 100 -2.43 -30.15 -11.80
N THR A 101 -3.74 -30.08 -11.60
CA THR A 101 -4.63 -31.25 -11.68
C THR A 101 -4.64 -31.87 -13.07
N ARG A 102 -4.76 -31.04 -14.12
CA ARG A 102 -4.72 -31.51 -15.52
C ARG A 102 -3.35 -32.09 -15.88
N PHE A 103 -2.28 -31.45 -15.42
CA PHE A 103 -0.91 -31.91 -15.66
C PHE A 103 -0.64 -33.27 -15.00
N VAL A 104 -1.06 -33.46 -13.75
CA VAL A 104 -0.95 -34.75 -13.03
C VAL A 104 -1.77 -35.85 -13.74
N ALA A 105 -2.98 -35.54 -14.19
CA ALA A 105 -3.79 -36.49 -14.94
C ALA A 105 -3.11 -36.91 -16.25
N ALA A 106 -2.49 -35.96 -16.96
CA ALA A 106 -1.75 -36.24 -18.20
C ALA A 106 -0.48 -37.08 -17.95
N LEU A 107 0.26 -36.81 -16.87
CA LEU A 107 1.39 -37.65 -16.44
C LEU A 107 0.96 -39.08 -16.14
N ASN A 108 -0.10 -39.25 -15.34
CA ASN A 108 -0.64 -40.57 -14.98
C ASN A 108 -1.16 -41.34 -16.20
N ALA A 109 -1.72 -40.63 -17.19
CA ALA A 109 -2.17 -41.22 -18.45
C ALA A 109 -1.01 -41.50 -19.44
N GLY A 110 0.22 -41.14 -19.09
CA GLY A 110 1.38 -41.25 -19.99
C GLY A 110 1.30 -40.32 -21.21
N ALA A 111 0.43 -39.31 -21.18
CA ALA A 111 0.25 -38.33 -22.24
C ALA A 111 1.37 -37.27 -22.28
N ILE A 112 2.24 -37.26 -21.26
CA ILE A 112 3.44 -36.42 -21.17
C ILE A 112 4.62 -37.36 -20.91
N GLN A 113 5.61 -37.33 -21.80
CA GLN A 113 6.83 -38.16 -21.75
C GLN A 113 8.07 -37.28 -21.50
N PRO A 114 9.15 -37.84 -20.95
CA PRO A 114 10.40 -37.08 -20.71
C PRO A 114 10.96 -36.39 -21.96
N THR A 115 10.74 -36.97 -23.14
CA THR A 115 11.15 -36.41 -24.44
C THR A 115 10.43 -35.11 -24.81
N ASP A 116 9.26 -34.83 -24.23
CA ASP A 116 8.50 -33.61 -24.51
C ASP A 116 9.15 -32.35 -23.90
N PHE A 117 10.13 -32.51 -23.00
CA PHE A 117 10.87 -31.42 -22.35
C PHE A 117 12.32 -31.26 -22.85
N ALA A 118 12.78 -32.14 -23.76
CA ALA A 118 14.12 -32.08 -24.31
C ALA A 118 14.20 -31.01 -25.42
N GLY A 119 14.20 -29.74 -25.02
CA GLY A 119 14.49 -28.57 -25.85
C GLY A 119 15.89 -28.03 -25.63
#